data_AF-A0A382PND6-F1
#
_entry.id   AF-A0A382PND6-F1
#
_cell.length_a   1.000
_cell.length_b   1.000
_cell.length_c   1.000
_cell.angle_alpha   90.00
_cell.angle_beta   90.00
_cell.angle_gamma   90.00
#
_symmetry.space_group_name_H-M   'P 1'
#
loop_
_entity.id
_entity.type
_entity.pdbx_description
1 polymer ?
#
loop_
_entity_poly.entity_id
_entity_poly.type
_entity_poly.pdbx_seq_one_letter_code
_entity_poly.pdbx_strand_id
1 'polypeptide(L)'
;GTWIVGRGWHQDKWTTKPQPNVGGLPIHHKLSAVSPQNPVFLSHTSGHGVFVNQAAMLASGVSEKSVNPPGGEIVRDENGEPIGMLRENAAQPVRDALKAYQTKRTIQEVKAAMRQQVKLAAQNAIENGITSFQDMGSTWEELDHLKVMAAEGSLPIRLYMAVQEPAVEMEEKLADYRLVGYGNNFLTIRCIGEKVLDGALGTHGGWLLESYTDLPRSFGLNVTPVPEIRHSAELAIKHDYQLAIQGIGDRAARELFNIYEEQFTIHPEKKDLRWRIEHAQVTHPDDLLRYAALGVIPGIQGIFACSDGPWVVDRLGVERTKERGYLFRSMAESGALIMNGT
;
A
#
# COMPACT_ATOMS: atom_id res chain seq x y z
N GLY A 1 1.90 22.44 20.60
CA GLY A 1 3.30 22.05 20.42
C GLY A 1 3.48 21.33 19.11
N THR A 2 4.60 20.63 18.94
CA THR A 2 4.89 19.80 17.76
C THR A 2 3.98 18.57 17.76
N TRP A 3 3.46 18.18 16.59
CA TRP A 3 2.65 16.97 16.47
C TRP A 3 3.54 15.72 16.54
N ILE A 4 3.15 14.76 17.38
CA ILE A 4 3.76 13.44 17.46
C ILE A 4 2.92 12.49 16.62
N VAL A 5 3.50 11.97 15.55
CA VAL A 5 2.80 11.12 14.58
C VAL A 5 3.38 9.70 14.63
N GLY A 6 2.51 8.70 14.70
CA GLY A 6 2.89 7.29 14.67
C GLY A 6 1.90 6.45 13.85
N ARG A 7 2.32 5.26 13.45
CA ARG A 7 1.50 4.29 12.72
C ARG A 7 1.89 2.86 13.11
N GLY A 8 0.97 1.91 12.92
CA GLY A 8 1.29 0.47 12.93
C GLY A 8 0.90 -0.25 14.22
N TRP A 9 0.24 0.41 15.15
CA TRP A 9 -0.28 -0.23 16.36
C TRP A 9 -1.56 -1.02 16.06
N HIS A 10 -1.79 -2.11 16.80
CA HIS A 10 -3.01 -2.92 16.77
C HIS A 10 -3.28 -3.47 18.17
N GLN A 11 -4.48 -3.27 18.71
CA GLN A 11 -4.82 -3.67 20.09
C GLN A 11 -4.70 -5.19 20.33
N ASP A 12 -5.08 -6.01 19.34
CA ASP A 12 -4.97 -7.48 19.45
C ASP A 12 -3.53 -8.00 19.49
N LYS A 13 -2.53 -7.15 19.20
CA LYS A 13 -1.11 -7.49 19.36
C LYS A 13 -0.57 -7.18 20.76
N TRP A 14 -1.38 -6.59 21.65
CA TRP A 14 -0.94 -6.26 23.01
C TRP A 14 -0.96 -7.49 23.91
N THR A 15 0.12 -7.70 24.66
CA THR A 15 0.23 -8.79 25.64
C THR A 15 -0.80 -8.67 26.76
N THR A 16 -1.16 -7.44 27.12
CA THR A 16 -2.19 -7.12 28.12
C THR A 16 -3.13 -6.04 27.59
N LYS A 17 -4.44 -6.27 27.67
CA LYS A 17 -5.45 -5.26 27.32
C LYS A 17 -5.32 -4.03 28.24
N PRO A 18 -5.50 -2.81 27.71
CA PRO A 18 -5.45 -1.62 28.54
C PRO A 18 -6.56 -1.65 29.59
N GLN A 19 -6.30 -1.04 30.74
CA GLN A 19 -7.33 -0.76 31.72
C GLN A 19 -7.19 0.68 32.21
N PRO A 20 -8.28 1.48 32.20
CA PRO A 20 -9.59 1.18 31.59
C PRO A 20 -9.54 1.09 30.04
N ASN A 21 -10.58 0.51 29.42
CA ASN A 21 -10.72 0.39 27.96
C ASN A 21 -12.19 0.37 27.51
N VAL A 22 -12.42 0.63 26.22
CA VAL A 22 -13.72 0.40 25.56
C VAL A 22 -13.51 -0.59 24.42
N GLY A 23 -14.09 -1.79 24.52
CA GLY A 23 -13.94 -2.81 23.48
C GLY A 23 -12.49 -3.22 23.19
N GLY A 24 -11.61 -3.16 24.20
CA GLY A 24 -10.18 -3.42 24.06
C GLY A 24 -9.33 -2.21 23.66
N LEU A 25 -9.95 -1.06 23.34
CA LEU A 25 -9.26 0.16 22.95
C LEU A 25 -8.84 1.00 24.16
N PRO A 26 -7.62 1.57 24.19
CA PRO A 26 -7.17 2.42 25.27
C PRO A 26 -7.98 3.73 25.36
N ILE A 27 -8.01 4.33 26.56
CA ILE A 27 -8.53 5.69 26.77
C ILE A 27 -7.38 6.70 26.75
N HIS A 28 -7.57 7.84 26.09
CA HIS A 28 -6.52 8.83 25.81
C HIS A 28 -5.84 9.45 27.03
N HIS A 29 -6.38 9.33 28.26
CA HIS A 29 -5.87 10.04 29.43
C HIS A 29 -4.39 9.79 29.72
N LYS A 30 -3.92 8.54 29.66
CA LYS A 30 -2.49 8.22 29.87
C LYS A 30 -1.62 8.86 28.79
N LEU A 31 -2.04 8.80 27.54
CA LEU A 31 -1.35 9.44 26.42
C LEU A 31 -1.33 10.98 26.55
N SER A 32 -2.43 11.54 27.05
CA SER A 32 -2.59 12.98 27.27
C SER A 32 -1.74 13.48 28.44
N ALA A 33 -1.60 12.68 29.50
CA ALA A 33 -0.75 13.01 30.64
C ALA A 33 0.75 13.03 30.28
N VAL A 34 1.20 12.08 29.44
CA VAL A 34 2.59 12.04 28.96
C VAL A 34 2.89 13.14 27.95
N SER A 35 1.89 13.57 27.17
CA SER A 35 2.05 14.56 26.11
C SER A 35 0.96 15.66 26.17
N PRO A 36 0.94 16.53 27.20
CA PRO A 36 -0.17 17.45 27.41
C PRO A 36 -0.18 18.64 26.44
N GLN A 37 0.99 19.10 25.97
CA GLN A 37 1.10 20.25 25.06
C GLN A 37 1.38 19.87 23.60
N ASN A 38 1.70 18.61 23.34
CA ASN A 38 1.99 18.10 22.00
C ASN A 38 0.84 17.21 21.54
N PRO A 39 0.10 17.59 20.48
CA PRO A 39 -0.90 16.72 19.87
C PRO A 39 -0.29 15.40 19.42
N VAL A 40 -0.97 14.29 19.70
CA VAL A 40 -0.55 12.95 19.29
C VAL A 40 -1.56 12.37 18.32
N PHE A 41 -1.07 11.80 17.21
CA PHE A 41 -1.85 11.14 16.17
C PHE A 41 -1.25 9.77 15.85
N LEU A 42 -1.94 8.69 16.24
CA LEU A 42 -1.48 7.31 16.06
C LEU A 42 -2.43 6.56 15.12
N SER A 43 -2.03 6.37 13.86
CA SER A 43 -2.79 5.59 12.89
C SER A 43 -2.77 4.10 13.26
N HIS A 44 -3.95 3.49 13.33
CA HIS A 44 -4.10 2.04 13.48
C HIS A 44 -3.50 1.33 12.27
N THR A 45 -2.97 0.12 12.45
CA THR A 45 -2.30 -0.64 11.36
C THR A 45 -3.22 -0.88 10.17
N SER A 46 -4.53 -1.04 10.41
CA SER A 46 -5.53 -1.19 9.34
C SER A 46 -5.72 0.05 8.47
N GLY A 47 -5.27 1.23 8.89
CA GLY A 47 -5.53 2.50 8.21
C GLY A 47 -6.93 3.10 8.46
N HIS A 48 -7.87 2.31 8.99
CA HIS A 48 -9.28 2.64 9.20
C HIS A 48 -9.61 3.35 10.53
N GLY A 49 -8.59 3.73 11.30
CA GLY A 49 -8.80 4.43 12.56
C GLY A 49 -7.55 5.13 13.07
N VAL A 50 -7.75 6.09 13.96
CA VAL A 50 -6.69 6.87 14.60
C VAL A 50 -6.95 6.97 16.09
N PHE A 51 -5.91 6.83 16.89
CA PHE A 51 -5.94 7.09 18.32
C PHE A 51 -5.19 8.38 18.64
N VAL A 52 -5.85 9.29 19.34
CA VAL A 52 -5.40 10.67 19.54
C VAL A 52 -5.47 11.07 21.01
N ASN A 53 -4.63 12.02 21.42
CA ASN A 53 -4.67 12.57 22.77
C ASN A 53 -5.62 13.78 22.88
N GLN A 54 -5.79 14.29 24.11
CA GLN A 54 -6.64 15.46 24.37
C GLN A 54 -6.20 16.68 23.55
N ALA A 55 -4.89 16.94 23.43
CA ALA A 55 -4.38 18.08 22.69
C ALA A 55 -4.74 18.02 21.19
N ALA A 56 -4.73 16.83 20.58
CA ALA A 56 -5.17 16.63 19.20
C ALA A 56 -6.69 16.77 19.03
N MET A 57 -7.49 16.29 19.98
CA MET A 57 -8.94 16.51 19.97
C MET A 57 -9.29 18.00 20.09
N LEU A 58 -8.64 18.74 20.99
CA LEU A 58 -8.79 20.18 21.11
C LEU A 58 -8.39 20.92 19.83
N ALA A 59 -7.26 20.56 19.22
CA ALA A 59 -6.78 21.18 17.99
C ALA A 59 -7.69 20.95 16.77
N SER A 60 -8.57 19.93 16.83
CA SER A 60 -9.48 19.55 15.75
C SER A 60 -10.96 19.84 16.06
N GLY A 61 -11.26 20.37 17.25
CA GLY A 61 -12.64 20.63 17.68
C GLY A 61 -13.45 19.37 18.03
N VAL A 62 -12.82 18.21 18.17
CA VAL A 62 -13.48 16.99 18.65
C VAL A 62 -13.77 17.13 20.15
N SER A 63 -15.02 16.91 20.54
CA SER A 63 -15.49 17.03 21.92
C SER A 63 -16.65 16.08 22.23
N GLU A 64 -17.11 16.09 23.48
CA GLU A 64 -18.32 15.38 23.91
C GLU A 64 -19.54 15.69 23.03
N LYS A 65 -19.62 16.91 22.49
CA LYS A 65 -20.74 17.41 21.66
C LYS A 65 -20.63 17.03 20.17
N SER A 66 -19.51 16.46 19.74
CA SER A 66 -19.31 16.07 18.34
C SER A 66 -20.25 14.93 17.94
N VAL A 67 -20.90 15.03 16.78
CA VAL A 67 -21.75 13.97 16.26
C VAL A 67 -20.93 13.05 15.36
N ASN A 68 -21.26 11.76 15.33
CA ASN A 68 -20.67 10.82 14.37
C ASN A 68 -21.00 11.27 12.93
N PRO A 69 -20.00 11.45 12.04
CA PRO A 69 -20.28 11.74 10.65
C PRO A 69 -20.83 10.49 9.93
N PRO A 70 -21.50 10.66 8.77
CA PRO A 70 -21.83 9.53 7.91
C PRO A 70 -20.59 8.67 7.62
N GLY A 71 -20.69 7.37 7.84
CA GLY A 71 -19.57 6.43 7.62
C GLY A 71 -18.39 6.62 8.57
N GLY A 72 -18.59 7.19 9.76
CA GLY A 72 -17.54 7.28 10.78
C GLY A 72 -18.07 7.23 12.20
N GLU A 73 -17.18 6.91 13.15
CA GLU A 73 -17.53 6.75 14.57
C GLU A 73 -16.49 7.40 15.48
N ILE A 74 -16.96 8.24 16.40
CA ILE A 74 -16.21 8.70 17.56
C ILE A 74 -16.49 7.71 18.69
N VAL A 75 -15.49 6.90 19.06
CA VAL A 75 -15.66 5.91 20.13
C VAL A 75 -15.74 6.64 21.48
N ARG A 76 -16.74 6.30 22.27
CA ARG A 76 -17.04 6.94 23.56
C ARG A 76 -17.05 5.93 24.69
N ASP A 77 -16.80 6.40 25.90
CA ASP A 77 -16.97 5.61 27.11
C ASP A 77 -18.43 5.61 27.59
N GLU A 78 -18.67 5.01 28.77
CA GLU A 78 -20.00 4.90 29.39
C GLU A 78 -20.61 6.26 29.77
N ASN A 79 -19.79 7.30 29.94
CA ASN A 79 -20.23 8.67 30.22
C ASN A 79 -20.49 9.49 28.95
N GLY A 80 -20.24 8.90 27.78
CA GLY A 80 -20.34 9.57 26.49
C GLY A 80 -19.11 10.42 26.15
N GLU A 81 -18.03 10.36 26.92
CA GLU A 81 -16.80 11.10 26.63
C GLU A 81 -15.99 10.41 25.50
N PRO A 82 -15.48 11.16 24.49
CA PRO A 82 -14.63 10.58 23.46
C PRO A 82 -13.35 9.99 24.06
N ILE A 83 -13.09 8.70 23.83
CA ILE A 83 -11.89 8.05 24.39
C ILE A 83 -10.61 8.36 23.63
N GLY A 84 -10.71 9.13 22.54
CA GLY A 84 -9.61 9.45 21.62
C GLY A 84 -9.46 8.48 20.44
N MET A 85 -10.31 7.46 20.31
CA MET A 85 -10.35 6.58 19.13
C MET A 85 -11.40 7.08 18.13
N LEU A 86 -10.97 7.34 16.89
CA LEU A 86 -11.81 7.83 15.80
C LEU A 86 -11.70 6.87 14.61
N ARG A 87 -12.82 6.38 14.10
CA ARG A 87 -12.89 5.41 13.00
C ARG A 87 -13.38 6.08 11.72
N GLU A 88 -12.79 5.67 10.60
CA GLU A 88 -13.18 6.09 9.25
C GLU A 88 -13.29 7.62 9.15
N ASN A 89 -14.43 8.14 8.68
CA ASN A 89 -14.68 9.57 8.47
C ASN A 89 -14.61 10.40 9.76
N ALA A 90 -14.77 9.80 10.94
CA ALA A 90 -14.64 10.52 12.21
C ALA A 90 -13.19 10.96 12.49
N ALA A 91 -12.21 10.36 11.82
CA ALA A 91 -10.80 10.78 11.92
C ALA A 91 -10.51 12.09 11.15
N GLN A 92 -11.40 12.50 10.23
CA GLN A 92 -11.13 13.59 9.28
C GLN A 92 -10.78 14.93 9.97
N PRO A 93 -11.50 15.39 11.01
CA PRO A 93 -11.15 16.65 11.67
C PRO A 93 -9.72 16.68 12.23
N VAL A 94 -9.24 15.55 12.76
CA VAL A 94 -7.87 15.46 13.26
C VAL A 94 -6.86 15.38 12.12
N ARG A 95 -7.19 14.68 11.02
CA ARG A 95 -6.35 14.67 9.81
C ARG A 95 -6.19 16.08 9.24
N ASP A 96 -7.27 16.86 9.19
CA ASP A 96 -7.24 18.25 8.72
C ASP A 96 -6.43 19.14 9.65
N ALA A 97 -6.56 18.99 10.97
CA ALA A 97 -5.76 19.73 11.95
C ALA A 97 -4.26 19.41 11.82
N LEU A 98 -3.90 18.14 11.62
CA LEU A 98 -2.53 17.72 11.35
C LEU A 98 -2.02 18.31 10.03
N LYS A 99 -2.82 18.27 8.96
CA LYS A 99 -2.47 18.87 7.66
C LYS A 99 -2.24 20.37 7.79
N ALA A 100 -3.12 21.09 8.49
CA ALA A 100 -2.98 22.53 8.74
C ALA A 100 -1.76 22.89 9.61
N TYR A 101 -1.30 21.97 10.46
CA TYR A 101 -0.01 22.11 11.13
C TYR A 101 1.17 21.89 10.17
N GLN A 102 1.09 20.87 9.31
CA GLN A 102 2.13 20.55 8.35
C GLN A 102 2.35 21.67 7.31
N THR A 103 1.30 22.39 6.90
CA THR A 103 1.43 23.54 5.97
C THR A 103 2.22 24.72 6.55
N LYS A 104 2.42 24.77 7.87
CA LYS A 104 3.22 25.82 8.54
C LYS A 104 4.72 25.53 8.49
N ARG A 105 5.12 24.32 8.08
CA ARG A 105 6.52 23.92 8.00
C ARG A 105 7.19 24.63 6.83
N THR A 106 8.41 25.07 7.05
CA THR A 106 9.27 25.58 5.98
C THR A 106 9.65 24.44 5.03
N ILE A 107 10.00 24.79 3.78
CA ILE A 107 10.50 23.83 2.79
C ILE A 107 11.72 23.06 3.34
N GLN A 108 12.57 23.71 4.15
CA GLN A 108 13.75 23.06 4.74
C GLN A 108 13.37 22.01 5.79
N GLU A 109 12.37 22.29 6.63
CA GLU A 109 11.87 21.32 7.60
C GLU A 109 11.21 20.11 6.92
N VAL A 110 10.48 20.34 5.82
CA VAL A 110 9.88 19.26 5.01
C VAL A 110 10.98 18.37 4.43
N LYS A 111 11.95 18.97 3.72
CA LYS A 111 13.08 18.25 3.13
C LYS A 111 13.92 17.50 4.16
N ALA A 112 14.19 18.09 5.32
CA ALA A 112 14.94 17.44 6.39
C ALA A 112 14.20 16.21 6.93
N ALA A 113 12.87 16.29 7.10
CA ALA A 113 12.08 15.14 7.53
C ALA A 113 12.01 14.03 6.48
N MET A 114 11.85 14.36 5.19
CA MET A 114 11.88 13.36 4.12
C MET A 114 13.23 12.64 4.08
N ARG A 115 14.36 13.38 4.19
CA ARG A 115 15.70 12.75 4.29
C ARG A 115 15.80 11.84 5.50
N GLN A 116 15.26 12.26 6.65
CA GLN A 116 15.28 11.45 7.86
C GLN A 116 14.45 10.17 7.70
N GLN A 117 13.28 10.24 7.07
CA GLN A 117 12.44 9.08 6.77
C GLN A 117 13.19 8.07 5.89
N VAL A 118 13.80 8.53 4.80
CA VAL A 118 14.62 7.68 3.91
C VAL A 118 15.78 7.03 4.67
N LYS A 119 16.47 7.79 5.53
CA LYS A 119 17.57 7.26 6.37
C LYS A 119 17.11 6.20 7.34
N LEU A 120 15.99 6.42 8.05
CA LEU A 120 15.45 5.47 9.01
C LEU A 120 14.94 4.19 8.32
N ALA A 121 14.25 4.32 7.19
CA ALA A 121 13.78 3.19 6.41
C ALA A 121 14.96 2.33 5.89
N ALA A 122 15.99 2.99 5.35
CA ALA A 122 17.19 2.32 4.89
C ALA A 122 17.98 1.67 6.04
N GLN A 123 18.11 2.35 7.18
CA GLN A 123 18.75 1.78 8.36
C GLN A 123 18.04 0.49 8.79
N ASN A 124 16.70 0.53 8.92
CA ASN A 124 15.92 -0.65 9.26
C ASN A 124 16.08 -1.77 8.22
N ALA A 125 16.08 -1.45 6.94
CA ALA A 125 16.30 -2.43 5.87
C ALA A 125 17.70 -3.08 6.00
N ILE A 126 18.75 -2.29 6.15
CA ILE A 126 20.14 -2.75 6.26
C ILE A 126 20.36 -3.59 7.52
N GLU A 127 19.78 -3.19 8.66
CA GLU A 127 19.82 -3.95 9.92
C GLU A 127 19.19 -5.35 9.77
N ASN A 128 18.25 -5.50 8.83
CA ASN A 128 17.62 -6.78 8.48
C ASN A 128 18.27 -7.46 7.25
N GLY A 129 19.44 -6.99 6.80
CA GLY A 129 20.19 -7.58 5.68
C GLY A 129 19.67 -7.22 4.28
N ILE A 130 18.70 -6.31 4.17
CA ILE A 130 18.17 -5.84 2.89
C ILE A 130 19.03 -4.66 2.40
N THR A 131 19.80 -4.89 1.33
CA THR A 131 20.71 -3.87 0.75
C THR A 131 20.14 -3.13 -0.46
N SER A 132 18.95 -3.54 -0.91
CA SER A 132 18.20 -2.91 -1.99
C SER A 132 16.75 -3.41 -1.97
N PHE A 133 15.81 -2.58 -2.38
CA PHE A 133 14.43 -3.01 -2.60
C PHE A 133 13.77 -2.22 -3.72
N GLN A 134 12.63 -2.73 -4.18
CA GLN A 134 11.75 -2.02 -5.11
C GLN A 134 10.66 -1.33 -4.30
N ASP A 135 10.53 -0.03 -4.47
CA ASP A 135 9.48 0.75 -3.83
C ASP A 135 8.33 0.90 -4.83
N MET A 136 7.16 0.42 -4.40
CA MET A 136 6.01 0.16 -5.24
C MET A 136 4.99 1.30 -5.19
N GLY A 137 5.45 2.54 -5.24
CA GLY A 137 4.58 3.68 -5.46
C GLY A 137 5.14 4.96 -4.87
N SER A 138 5.57 5.86 -5.74
CA SER A 138 6.05 7.18 -5.35
C SER A 138 5.43 8.26 -6.21
N THR A 139 5.16 9.38 -5.56
CA THR A 139 4.77 10.64 -6.20
C THR A 139 5.97 11.30 -6.88
N TRP A 140 5.69 12.26 -7.78
CA TRP A 140 6.76 13.05 -8.41
C TRP A 140 7.66 13.78 -7.39
N GLU A 141 7.07 14.31 -6.31
CA GLU A 141 7.80 15.04 -5.27
C GLU A 141 8.80 14.14 -4.52
N GLU A 142 8.39 12.91 -4.19
CA GLU A 142 9.26 11.92 -3.56
C GLU A 142 10.40 11.51 -4.48
N LEU A 143 10.13 11.29 -5.76
CA LEU A 143 11.15 10.95 -6.76
C LEU A 143 12.16 12.07 -6.96
N ASP A 144 11.74 13.33 -7.02
CA ASP A 144 12.65 14.47 -7.10
C ASP A 144 13.53 14.59 -5.86
N HIS A 145 12.97 14.32 -4.69
CA HIS A 145 13.75 14.31 -3.45
C HIS A 145 14.80 13.18 -3.43
N LEU A 146 14.44 11.98 -3.87
CA LEU A 146 15.37 10.85 -4.00
C LEU A 146 16.45 11.12 -5.05
N LYS A 147 16.11 11.76 -6.17
CA LYS A 147 17.08 12.21 -7.18
C LYS A 147 18.13 13.13 -6.56
N VAL A 148 17.69 14.14 -5.79
CA VAL A 148 18.63 15.04 -5.09
C VAL A 148 19.52 14.27 -4.11
N MET A 149 18.95 13.38 -3.30
CA MET A 149 19.74 12.57 -2.35
C MET A 149 20.77 11.69 -3.05
N ALA A 150 20.39 11.06 -4.17
CA ALA A 150 21.28 10.22 -4.97
C ALA A 150 22.40 11.04 -5.65
N ALA A 151 22.09 12.23 -6.17
CA ALA A 151 23.07 13.14 -6.78
C ALA A 151 24.14 13.60 -5.77
N GLU A 152 23.72 13.85 -4.53
CA GLU A 152 24.61 14.24 -3.43
C GLU A 152 25.37 13.07 -2.81
N GLY A 153 25.13 11.82 -3.23
CA GLY A 153 25.70 10.62 -2.61
C GLY A 153 25.19 10.35 -1.19
N SER A 154 24.04 10.92 -0.82
CA SER A 154 23.45 10.81 0.53
C SER A 154 22.30 9.80 0.62
N LEU A 155 21.94 9.16 -0.49
CA LEU A 155 20.95 8.07 -0.52
C LEU A 155 21.60 6.79 0.05
N PRO A 156 21.16 6.29 1.21
CA PRO A 156 21.91 5.26 1.96
C PRO A 156 21.67 3.81 1.50
N ILE A 157 20.71 3.58 0.58
CA ILE A 157 20.36 2.25 0.08
C ILE A 157 20.02 2.33 -1.41
N ARG A 158 20.22 1.23 -2.15
CA ARG A 158 19.88 1.18 -3.58
C ARG A 158 18.38 0.99 -3.75
N LEU A 159 17.77 1.88 -4.51
CA LEU A 159 16.33 1.91 -4.72
C LEU A 159 15.96 1.72 -6.18
N TYR A 160 14.89 0.97 -6.37
CA TYR A 160 14.22 0.78 -7.65
C TYR A 160 12.78 1.26 -7.53
N MET A 161 12.46 2.39 -8.13
CA MET A 161 11.21 3.10 -7.87
C MET A 161 10.18 2.84 -8.94
N ALA A 162 8.95 2.64 -8.49
CA ALA A 162 7.76 2.67 -9.31
C ALA A 162 6.99 3.99 -9.14
N VAL A 163 6.54 4.57 -10.25
CA VAL A 163 5.72 5.79 -10.28
C VAL A 163 4.26 5.40 -10.07
N GLN A 164 3.58 6.05 -9.12
CA GLN A 164 2.15 5.83 -8.85
C GLN A 164 1.37 7.13 -9.01
N GLU A 165 1.01 7.44 -10.25
CA GLU A 165 0.24 8.64 -10.60
C GLU A 165 -0.85 8.26 -11.63
N PRO A 166 -1.95 9.03 -11.76
CA PRO A 166 -2.94 8.79 -12.81
C PRO A 166 -2.30 8.77 -14.20
N ALA A 167 -2.77 7.90 -15.09
CA ALA A 167 -2.18 7.69 -16.42
C ALA A 167 -2.10 9.00 -17.21
N VAL A 168 -3.16 9.80 -17.15
CA VAL A 168 -3.22 11.13 -17.78
C VAL A 168 -2.16 12.10 -17.27
N GLU A 169 -1.77 12.01 -15.99
CA GLU A 169 -0.72 12.88 -15.42
C GLU A 169 0.70 12.38 -15.75
N MET A 170 0.83 11.08 -16.03
CA MET A 170 2.09 10.45 -16.41
C MET A 170 2.49 10.71 -17.86
N GLU A 171 1.52 10.90 -18.77
CA GLU A 171 1.75 11.03 -20.21
C GLU A 171 2.78 12.12 -20.57
N GLU A 172 2.74 13.26 -19.87
CA GLU A 172 3.64 14.39 -20.14
C GLU A 172 4.98 14.28 -19.39
N LYS A 173 5.08 13.45 -18.34
CA LYS A 173 6.21 13.47 -17.39
C LYS A 173 7.12 12.25 -17.46
N LEU A 174 6.62 11.07 -17.85
CA LEU A 174 7.38 9.82 -17.76
C LEU A 174 8.73 9.86 -18.48
N ALA A 175 8.80 10.55 -19.62
CA ALA A 175 10.03 10.72 -20.38
C ALA A 175 11.16 11.40 -19.57
N ASP A 176 10.81 12.37 -18.73
CA ASP A 176 11.77 13.18 -17.96
C ASP A 176 12.21 12.50 -16.66
N TYR A 177 11.43 11.54 -16.17
CA TYR A 177 11.70 10.87 -14.89
C TYR A 177 12.42 9.54 -15.03
N ARG A 178 12.57 9.02 -16.25
CA ARG A 178 13.20 7.72 -16.45
C ARG A 178 14.70 7.81 -16.14
N LEU A 179 15.13 7.08 -15.12
CA LEU A 179 16.52 7.03 -14.68
C LEU A 179 16.96 5.59 -14.46
N VAL A 180 18.15 5.23 -14.94
CA VAL A 180 18.73 3.89 -14.72
C VAL A 180 20.13 4.07 -14.17
N GLY A 181 20.38 3.55 -12.97
CA GLY A 181 21.71 3.59 -12.34
C GLY A 181 22.17 4.98 -11.88
N TYR A 182 21.26 5.91 -11.60
CA TYR A 182 21.57 7.28 -11.17
C TYR A 182 22.23 7.31 -9.78
N GLY A 183 23.09 8.31 -9.54
CA GLY A 183 23.79 8.47 -8.27
C GLY A 183 24.69 7.28 -7.92
N ASN A 184 25.55 6.85 -8.86
CA ASN A 184 26.43 5.69 -8.69
C ASN A 184 25.66 4.37 -8.44
N ASN A 185 24.61 4.12 -9.23
CA ASN A 185 23.72 2.96 -9.13
C ASN A 185 22.88 2.86 -7.83
N PHE A 186 22.66 3.98 -7.13
CA PHE A 186 21.77 4.00 -5.96
C PHE A 186 20.31 4.27 -6.30
N LEU A 187 20.00 4.82 -7.47
CA LEU A 187 18.62 5.11 -7.85
C LEU A 187 18.30 4.66 -9.28
N THR A 188 17.20 3.92 -9.43
CA THR A 188 16.58 3.61 -10.72
C THR A 188 15.10 3.95 -10.64
N ILE A 189 14.57 4.68 -11.62
CA ILE A 189 13.15 5.00 -11.79
C ILE A 189 12.79 4.51 -13.19
N ARG A 190 12.16 3.33 -13.27
CA ARG A 190 11.77 2.72 -14.55
C ARG A 190 10.59 1.75 -14.43
N CYS A 191 9.75 1.91 -13.41
CA CYS A 191 8.54 1.13 -13.25
C CYS A 191 7.34 2.07 -13.06
N ILE A 192 6.18 1.67 -13.54
CA ILE A 192 4.88 2.24 -13.18
C ILE A 192 4.23 1.24 -12.23
N GLY A 193 3.75 1.70 -11.09
CA GLY A 193 3.17 0.84 -10.07
C GLY A 193 3.43 1.34 -8.64
N GLU A 194 2.86 0.69 -7.64
CA GLU A 194 1.80 -0.32 -7.73
C GLU A 194 0.47 0.39 -7.92
N LYS A 195 -0.17 0.20 -9.07
CA LYS A 195 -1.58 0.56 -9.21
C LYS A 195 -2.44 -0.61 -8.76
N VAL A 196 -3.59 -0.31 -8.20
CA VAL A 196 -4.47 -1.29 -7.55
C VAL A 196 -5.64 -1.62 -8.47
N LEU A 197 -5.59 -2.75 -9.20
CA LEU A 197 -6.72 -3.14 -10.05
C LEU A 197 -7.92 -3.62 -9.21
N ASP A 198 -7.66 -4.31 -8.10
CA ASP A 198 -8.67 -4.85 -7.18
C ASP A 198 -8.29 -4.68 -5.70
N GLY A 199 -9.22 -4.99 -4.79
CA GLY A 199 -8.97 -4.85 -3.35
C GLY A 199 -8.26 -6.06 -2.72
N ALA A 200 -8.19 -6.07 -1.40
CA ALA A 200 -7.62 -7.19 -0.64
C ALA A 200 -8.61 -8.36 -0.51
N LEU A 201 -8.11 -9.59 -0.44
CA LEU A 201 -8.96 -10.78 -0.26
C LEU A 201 -9.67 -10.77 1.11
N GLY A 202 -8.97 -10.33 2.17
CA GLY A 202 -9.49 -10.36 3.54
C GLY A 202 -10.74 -9.51 3.77
N THR A 203 -10.83 -8.36 3.08
CA THR A 203 -11.96 -7.42 3.11
C THR A 203 -12.98 -7.64 1.99
N HIS A 204 -12.92 -8.79 1.31
CA HIS A 204 -13.76 -9.13 0.16
C HIS A 204 -13.62 -8.17 -1.02
N GLY A 205 -12.47 -7.51 -1.16
CA GLY A 205 -12.19 -6.57 -2.24
C GLY A 205 -11.53 -7.21 -3.45
N GLY A 206 -10.80 -8.32 -3.28
CA GLY A 206 -10.14 -9.02 -4.39
C GLY A 206 -11.14 -9.49 -5.44
N TRP A 207 -10.88 -9.24 -6.72
CA TRP A 207 -11.85 -9.42 -7.80
C TRP A 207 -11.78 -10.84 -8.36
N LEU A 208 -12.81 -11.63 -8.07
CA LEU A 208 -12.90 -13.06 -8.36
C LEU A 208 -13.77 -13.37 -9.58
N LEU A 209 -13.48 -14.49 -10.24
CA LEU A 209 -14.31 -15.05 -11.33
C LEU A 209 -15.61 -15.65 -10.79
N GLU A 210 -15.57 -16.16 -9.56
CA GLU A 210 -16.69 -16.77 -8.86
C GLU A 210 -16.90 -16.09 -7.51
N SER A 211 -18.14 -16.04 -7.00
CA SER A 211 -18.42 -15.29 -5.77
C SER A 211 -17.63 -15.82 -4.57
N TYR A 212 -17.40 -14.96 -3.58
CA TYR A 212 -16.85 -15.36 -2.29
C TYR A 212 -17.72 -16.44 -1.64
N THR A 213 -17.08 -17.40 -0.95
CA THR A 213 -17.76 -18.52 -0.30
C THR A 213 -18.59 -18.07 0.91
N ASP A 214 -18.02 -17.20 1.75
CA ASP A 214 -18.67 -16.61 2.92
C ASP A 214 -19.50 -15.35 2.62
N LEU A 215 -19.42 -14.81 1.40
CA LEU A 215 -20.21 -13.66 0.97
C LEU A 215 -20.85 -13.91 -0.41
N PRO A 216 -21.91 -14.73 -0.47
CA PRO A 216 -22.56 -15.07 -1.73
C PRO A 216 -23.03 -13.83 -2.50
N ARG A 217 -22.88 -13.87 -3.83
CA ARG A 217 -23.15 -12.78 -4.79
C ARG A 217 -22.15 -11.63 -4.81
N SER A 218 -21.19 -11.57 -3.87
CA SER A 218 -20.05 -10.67 -4.00
C SER A 218 -18.94 -11.35 -4.80
N PHE A 219 -18.40 -10.65 -5.80
CA PHE A 219 -17.25 -11.07 -6.59
C PHE A 219 -16.02 -10.20 -6.29
N GLY A 220 -16.11 -9.32 -5.28
CA GLY A 220 -15.12 -8.29 -5.01
C GLY A 220 -15.30 -7.04 -5.84
N LEU A 221 -14.24 -6.26 -5.95
CA LEU A 221 -14.29 -4.89 -6.45
C LEU A 221 -13.22 -4.67 -7.52
N ASN A 222 -13.62 -4.05 -8.64
CA ASN A 222 -12.67 -3.36 -9.50
C ASN A 222 -12.40 -1.98 -8.88
N VAL A 223 -11.18 -1.76 -8.39
CA VAL A 223 -10.78 -0.53 -7.69
C VAL A 223 -10.38 0.54 -8.71
N THR A 224 -9.35 0.25 -9.51
CA THR A 224 -8.94 1.13 -10.61
C THR A 224 -9.63 0.67 -11.89
N PRO A 225 -10.33 1.57 -12.63
CA PRO A 225 -10.97 1.20 -13.89
C PRO A 225 -9.99 0.53 -14.86
N VAL A 226 -10.41 -0.57 -15.50
CA VAL A 226 -9.60 -1.29 -16.50
C VAL A 226 -9.02 -0.36 -17.59
N PRO A 227 -9.74 0.65 -18.11
CA PRO A 227 -9.17 1.60 -19.08
C PRO A 227 -7.98 2.41 -18.55
N GLU A 228 -7.96 2.76 -17.26
CA GLU A 228 -6.86 3.49 -16.61
C GLU A 228 -5.59 2.62 -16.50
N ILE A 229 -5.76 1.32 -16.21
CA ILE A 229 -4.65 0.35 -16.22
C ILE A 229 -4.12 0.13 -17.64
N ARG A 230 -5.01 0.01 -18.64
CA ARG A 230 -4.64 -0.11 -20.05
C ARG A 230 -3.84 1.09 -20.54
N HIS A 231 -4.29 2.31 -20.24
CA HIS A 231 -3.55 3.52 -20.58
C HIS A 231 -2.17 3.56 -19.91
N SER A 232 -2.07 3.10 -18.65
CA SER A 232 -0.76 2.96 -17.98
C SER A 232 0.17 1.96 -18.69
N ALA A 233 -0.38 0.88 -19.25
CA ALA A 233 0.37 -0.12 -20.01
C ALA A 233 0.90 0.43 -21.35
N GLU A 234 0.07 1.19 -22.07
CA GLU A 234 0.49 1.89 -23.30
C GLU A 234 1.64 2.86 -23.02
N LEU A 235 1.53 3.66 -21.94
CA LEU A 235 2.59 4.56 -21.50
C LEU A 235 3.86 3.80 -21.09
N ALA A 236 3.73 2.65 -20.42
CA ALA A 236 4.86 1.82 -20.04
C ALA A 236 5.66 1.35 -21.28
N ILE A 237 4.97 0.84 -22.30
CA ILE A 237 5.61 0.44 -23.57
C ILE A 237 6.27 1.65 -24.27
N LYS A 238 5.52 2.75 -24.40
CA LYS A 238 5.95 3.97 -25.10
C LYS A 238 7.22 4.55 -24.50
N HIS A 239 7.31 4.61 -23.17
CA HIS A 239 8.41 5.24 -22.45
C HIS A 239 9.46 4.25 -21.91
N ASP A 240 9.37 2.97 -22.27
CA ASP A 240 10.32 1.91 -21.83
C ASP A 240 10.39 1.75 -20.30
N TYR A 241 9.21 1.74 -19.68
CA TYR A 241 9.00 1.42 -18.27
C TYR A 241 8.49 -0.02 -18.12
N GLN A 242 8.86 -0.62 -17.00
CA GLN A 242 8.18 -1.80 -16.48
C GLN A 242 6.80 -1.40 -15.93
N LEU A 243 5.89 -2.36 -15.85
CA LEU A 243 4.57 -2.18 -15.27
C LEU A 243 4.35 -3.21 -14.17
N ALA A 244 3.87 -2.75 -13.03
CA ALA A 244 3.59 -3.59 -11.87
C ALA A 244 2.24 -3.18 -11.26
N ILE A 245 1.28 -4.10 -11.33
CA ILE A 245 -0.11 -3.84 -10.94
C ILE A 245 -0.53 -4.87 -9.90
N GLN A 246 -1.12 -4.42 -8.80
CA GLN A 246 -1.78 -5.28 -7.84
C GLN A 246 -2.95 -6.00 -8.52
N GLY A 247 -2.92 -7.33 -8.47
CA GLY A 247 -4.00 -8.20 -8.90
C GLY A 247 -4.09 -9.40 -7.96
N ILE A 248 -4.96 -9.29 -6.96
CA ILE A 248 -5.12 -10.31 -5.91
C ILE A 248 -6.04 -11.42 -6.37
N GLY A 249 -7.21 -11.08 -6.90
CA GLY A 249 -8.23 -12.04 -7.33
C GLY A 249 -7.95 -12.62 -8.72
N ASP A 250 -8.48 -13.83 -8.97
CA ASP A 250 -8.25 -14.54 -10.24
C ASP A 250 -8.86 -13.84 -11.46
N ARG A 251 -9.92 -13.04 -11.28
CA ARG A 251 -10.44 -12.18 -12.35
C ARG A 251 -9.52 -10.99 -12.61
N ALA A 252 -8.98 -10.36 -11.56
CA ALA A 252 -8.01 -9.28 -11.73
C ALA A 252 -6.77 -9.77 -12.49
N ALA A 253 -6.22 -10.93 -12.11
CA ALA A 253 -5.10 -11.53 -12.82
C ALA A 253 -5.41 -11.78 -14.31
N ARG A 254 -6.58 -12.34 -14.62
CA ARG A 254 -7.02 -12.59 -16.01
C ARG A 254 -7.13 -11.30 -16.83
N GLU A 255 -7.69 -10.24 -16.27
CA GLU A 255 -7.75 -8.92 -16.94
C GLU A 255 -6.35 -8.36 -17.21
N LEU A 256 -5.43 -8.45 -16.25
CA LEU A 256 -4.04 -8.00 -16.43
C LEU A 256 -3.33 -8.78 -17.53
N PHE A 257 -3.45 -10.11 -17.54
CA PHE A 257 -2.87 -10.90 -18.62
C PHE A 257 -3.44 -10.51 -19.99
N ASN A 258 -4.74 -10.25 -20.11
CA ASN A 258 -5.34 -9.81 -21.36
C ASN A 258 -4.78 -8.46 -21.83
N ILE A 259 -4.62 -7.50 -20.92
CA ILE A 259 -4.00 -6.19 -21.23
C ILE A 259 -2.54 -6.40 -21.68
N TYR A 260 -1.78 -7.22 -20.97
CA TYR A 260 -0.36 -7.41 -21.24
C TYR A 260 -0.14 -8.13 -22.57
N GLU A 261 -0.87 -9.21 -22.82
CA GLU A 261 -0.84 -9.97 -24.08
C GLU A 261 -1.22 -9.10 -25.28
N GLU A 262 -2.22 -8.23 -25.14
CA GLU A 262 -2.59 -7.26 -26.18
C GLU A 262 -1.43 -6.31 -26.48
N GLN A 263 -0.84 -5.67 -25.46
CA GLN A 263 0.27 -4.74 -25.65
C GLN A 263 1.52 -5.43 -26.23
N PHE A 264 1.81 -6.66 -25.81
CA PHE A 264 2.95 -7.42 -26.32
C PHE A 264 2.74 -7.87 -27.77
N THR A 265 1.48 -8.12 -28.17
CA THR A 265 1.11 -8.43 -29.55
C THR A 265 1.20 -7.22 -30.46
N ILE A 266 0.80 -6.04 -29.98
CA ILE A 266 0.92 -4.77 -30.71
C ILE A 266 2.39 -4.38 -30.88
N HIS A 267 3.21 -4.67 -29.87
CA HIS A 267 4.63 -4.30 -29.81
C HIS A 267 5.58 -5.52 -29.74
N PRO A 268 5.59 -6.40 -30.76
CA PRO A 268 6.39 -7.62 -30.74
C PRO A 268 7.91 -7.34 -30.74
N GLU A 269 8.33 -6.12 -31.10
CA GLU A 269 9.73 -5.66 -31.04
C GLU A 269 10.23 -5.45 -29.61
N LYS A 270 9.33 -5.21 -28.66
CA LYS A 270 9.68 -5.02 -27.25
C LYS A 270 9.91 -6.38 -26.59
N LYS A 271 11.05 -6.54 -25.93
CA LYS A 271 11.48 -7.79 -25.28
C LYS A 271 11.94 -7.51 -23.85
N ASP A 272 11.94 -8.54 -23.00
CA ASP A 272 12.34 -8.46 -21.59
C ASP A 272 11.63 -7.31 -20.83
N LEU A 273 10.31 -7.22 -21.03
CA LEU A 273 9.50 -6.15 -20.42
C LEU A 273 9.42 -6.26 -18.91
N ARG A 274 9.52 -7.48 -18.36
CA ARG A 274 9.51 -7.77 -16.91
C ARG A 274 8.30 -7.14 -16.19
N TRP A 275 7.17 -7.11 -16.87
CA TRP A 275 5.90 -6.66 -16.29
C TRP A 275 5.40 -7.67 -15.27
N ARG A 276 4.65 -7.17 -14.29
CA ARG A 276 4.39 -7.89 -13.05
C ARG A 276 2.93 -7.80 -12.66
N ILE A 277 2.42 -8.91 -12.14
CA ILE A 277 1.20 -8.94 -11.35
C ILE A 277 1.65 -9.06 -9.90
N GLU A 278 1.47 -8.00 -9.13
CA GLU A 278 1.81 -7.96 -7.72
C GLU A 278 0.73 -8.70 -6.90
N HIS A 279 1.18 -9.27 -5.79
CA HIS A 279 0.53 -10.28 -4.96
C HIS A 279 0.36 -11.64 -5.62
N ALA A 280 -0.27 -11.69 -6.80
CA ALA A 280 -0.58 -12.94 -7.51
C ALA A 280 -1.21 -14.00 -6.58
N GLN A 281 -2.09 -13.54 -5.69
CA GLN A 281 -2.53 -14.30 -4.52
C GLN A 281 -3.53 -15.40 -4.88
N VAL A 282 -4.43 -15.12 -5.82
CA VAL A 282 -5.40 -16.08 -6.35
C VAL A 282 -5.25 -16.11 -7.87
N THR A 283 -4.88 -17.26 -8.43
CA THR A 283 -4.72 -17.44 -9.88
C THR A 283 -5.54 -18.63 -10.35
N HIS A 284 -6.35 -18.44 -11.38
CA HIS A 284 -7.10 -19.53 -11.99
C HIS A 284 -6.14 -20.53 -12.68
N PRO A 285 -6.38 -21.86 -12.63
CA PRO A 285 -5.50 -22.84 -13.25
C PRO A 285 -5.23 -22.59 -14.74
N ASP A 286 -6.26 -22.18 -15.49
CA ASP A 286 -6.15 -21.80 -16.91
C ASP A 286 -5.19 -20.62 -17.17
N ASP A 287 -4.99 -19.73 -16.19
CA ASP A 287 -4.13 -18.57 -16.31
C ASP A 287 -2.72 -18.81 -15.75
N LEU A 288 -2.50 -19.89 -14.97
CA LEU A 288 -1.22 -20.18 -14.32
C LEU A 288 -0.05 -20.22 -15.30
N LEU A 289 -0.24 -20.85 -16.47
CA LEU A 289 0.80 -20.98 -17.48
C LEU A 289 1.07 -19.68 -18.25
N ARG A 290 0.17 -18.69 -18.16
CA ARG A 290 0.33 -17.39 -18.83
C ARG A 290 1.49 -16.59 -18.25
N TYR A 291 1.84 -16.77 -16.97
CA TYR A 291 3.03 -16.16 -16.36
C TYR A 291 4.30 -16.51 -17.15
N ALA A 292 4.55 -17.80 -17.37
CA ALA A 292 5.73 -18.27 -18.11
C ALA A 292 5.63 -17.94 -19.60
N ALA A 293 4.46 -18.15 -20.22
CA ALA A 293 4.26 -17.94 -21.66
C ALA A 293 4.45 -16.47 -22.08
N LEU A 294 4.00 -15.53 -21.25
CA LEU A 294 4.09 -14.09 -21.53
C LEU A 294 5.35 -13.45 -20.91
N GLY A 295 6.10 -14.17 -20.07
CA GLY A 295 7.23 -13.61 -19.31
C GLY A 295 6.80 -12.61 -18.22
N VAL A 296 5.55 -12.74 -17.73
CA VAL A 296 5.00 -11.92 -16.64
C VAL A 296 5.49 -12.48 -15.31
N ILE A 297 5.95 -11.60 -14.43
CA ILE A 297 6.53 -11.97 -13.13
C ILE A 297 5.43 -11.90 -12.06
N PRO A 298 5.10 -13.01 -11.36
CA PRO A 298 4.30 -12.92 -10.14
C PRO A 298 5.14 -12.32 -9.01
N GLY A 299 4.68 -11.17 -8.48
CA GLY A 299 5.28 -10.48 -7.33
C GLY A 299 4.64 -10.92 -6.03
N ILE A 300 5.11 -12.02 -5.45
CA ILE A 300 4.46 -12.68 -4.30
C ILE A 300 4.91 -12.07 -2.96
N GLN A 301 4.12 -12.24 -1.91
CA GLN A 301 4.53 -11.98 -0.52
C GLN A 301 4.32 -13.27 0.28
N GLY A 302 5.39 -14.02 0.50
CA GLY A 302 5.32 -15.32 1.18
C GLY A 302 4.68 -15.25 2.56
N ILE A 303 4.82 -14.12 3.26
CA ILE A 303 4.22 -13.89 4.57
C ILE A 303 2.69 -13.91 4.54
N PHE A 304 2.05 -13.53 3.43
CA PHE A 304 0.59 -13.54 3.31
C PHE A 304 0.02 -14.95 3.36
N ALA A 305 0.70 -15.96 2.80
CA ALA A 305 0.26 -17.34 2.93
C ALA A 305 0.16 -17.78 4.41
N CYS A 306 1.01 -17.23 5.28
CA CYS A 306 0.99 -17.50 6.72
C CYS A 306 -0.05 -16.64 7.45
N SER A 307 -0.16 -15.34 7.16
CA SER A 307 -1.10 -14.45 7.84
C SER A 307 -2.56 -14.72 7.46
N ASP A 308 -2.77 -15.18 6.22
CA ASP A 308 -4.10 -15.35 5.64
C ASP A 308 -4.59 -16.80 5.77
N GLY A 309 -3.67 -17.74 5.98
CA GLY A 309 -3.96 -19.16 6.19
C GLY A 309 -5.13 -19.45 7.17
N PRO A 310 -5.26 -18.74 8.30
CA PRO A 310 -6.37 -18.94 9.24
C PRO A 310 -7.77 -18.63 8.69
N TRP A 311 -7.91 -17.82 7.62
CA TRP A 311 -9.21 -17.32 7.15
C TRP A 311 -9.41 -17.42 5.63
N VAL A 312 -8.38 -17.73 4.83
CA VAL A 312 -8.50 -17.81 3.36
C VAL A 312 -9.55 -18.82 2.90
N VAL A 313 -9.69 -19.94 3.62
CA VAL A 313 -10.68 -20.98 3.32
C VAL A 313 -12.11 -20.46 3.47
N ASP A 314 -12.36 -19.50 4.36
CA ASP A 314 -13.68 -18.87 4.50
C ASP A 314 -14.03 -18.06 3.24
N ARG A 315 -13.03 -17.38 2.66
CA ARG A 315 -13.19 -16.55 1.46
C ARG A 315 -13.38 -17.36 0.19
N LEU A 316 -12.54 -18.38 -0.02
CA LEU A 316 -12.49 -19.12 -1.29
C LEU A 316 -13.17 -20.49 -1.22
N GLY A 317 -13.35 -21.07 -0.04
CA GLY A 317 -13.70 -22.48 0.12
C GLY A 317 -12.51 -23.40 -0.12
N VAL A 318 -12.58 -24.61 0.46
CA VAL A 318 -11.45 -25.56 0.53
C VAL A 318 -10.84 -25.86 -0.85
N GLU A 319 -11.66 -26.16 -1.85
CA GLU A 319 -11.17 -26.58 -3.16
C GLU A 319 -10.51 -25.41 -3.92
N ARG A 320 -11.16 -24.24 -4.00
CA ARG A 320 -10.55 -23.07 -4.66
C ARG A 320 -9.31 -22.56 -3.92
N THR A 321 -9.24 -22.67 -2.59
CA THR A 321 -8.00 -22.36 -1.87
C THR A 321 -6.84 -23.26 -2.34
N LYS A 322 -7.05 -24.57 -2.45
CA LYS A 322 -6.01 -25.51 -2.91
C LYS A 322 -5.64 -25.31 -4.37
N GLU A 323 -6.64 -25.06 -5.22
CA GLU A 323 -6.48 -24.96 -6.67
C GLU A 323 -5.95 -23.62 -7.15
N ARG A 324 -6.15 -22.53 -6.38
CA ARG A 324 -5.93 -21.15 -6.84
C ARG A 324 -5.13 -20.27 -5.90
N GLY A 325 -5.18 -20.54 -4.59
CA GLY A 325 -4.60 -19.69 -3.56
C GLY A 325 -3.10 -19.94 -3.35
N TYR A 326 -2.29 -18.89 -3.40
CA TYR A 326 -0.86 -18.90 -3.07
C TYR A 326 -0.08 -20.02 -3.78
N LEU A 327 -0.30 -20.19 -5.08
CA LEU A 327 0.28 -21.26 -5.92
C LEU A 327 1.77 -21.03 -6.25
N PHE A 328 2.55 -20.52 -5.32
CA PHE A 328 3.93 -20.06 -5.58
C PHE A 328 4.82 -21.16 -6.15
N ARG A 329 4.71 -22.38 -5.63
CA ARG A 329 5.45 -23.52 -6.15
C ARG A 329 5.06 -23.84 -7.60
N SER A 330 3.76 -23.92 -7.88
CA SER A 330 3.25 -24.23 -9.22
C SER A 330 3.62 -23.14 -10.24
N MET A 331 3.66 -21.88 -9.81
CA MET A 331 4.17 -20.77 -10.64
C MET A 331 5.66 -20.94 -10.96
N ALA A 332 6.48 -21.37 -9.99
CA ALA A 332 7.92 -21.58 -10.22
C ALA A 332 8.16 -22.77 -11.15
N GLU A 333 7.43 -23.87 -10.92
CA GLU A 333 7.51 -25.10 -11.72
C GLU A 333 6.97 -24.92 -13.15
N SER A 334 6.10 -23.92 -13.40
CA SER A 334 5.67 -23.56 -14.76
C SER A 334 6.76 -22.87 -15.59
N GLY A 335 7.86 -22.44 -14.96
CA GLY A 335 8.94 -21.70 -15.58
C GLY A 335 8.83 -20.17 -15.43
N ALA A 336 7.85 -19.67 -14.66
CA ALA A 336 7.76 -18.25 -14.37
C ALA A 336 8.90 -17.81 -13.43
N LEU A 337 9.47 -16.63 -13.71
CA LEU A 337 10.38 -15.98 -12.77
C LEU A 337 9.55 -15.36 -11.64
N ILE A 338 9.71 -15.87 -10.42
CA ILE A 338 9.03 -15.33 -9.24
C ILE A 338 9.91 -14.28 -8.55
N MET A 339 9.29 -13.22 -8.02
CA MET A 339 9.92 -12.34 -7.04
C MET A 339 9.13 -12.37 -5.72
N ASN A 340 9.83 -12.19 -4.61
CA ASN A 340 9.23 -12.16 -3.27
C ASN A 340 9.44 -10.79 -2.62
N GLY A 341 8.36 -10.22 -2.09
CA GLY A 341 8.31 -9.03 -1.26
C GLY A 341 7.80 -9.32 0.16
N THR A 342 7.54 -8.27 0.92
CA THR A 342 7.05 -8.35 2.32
C THR A 342 5.78 -7.56 2.51
#